data_AF-A0A9W8AAB9-F1
#
_entry.id   AF-A0A9W8AAB9-F1
#
_cell.length_a   1.000
_cell.length_b   1.000
_cell.length_c   1.000
_cell.angle_alpha   90.00
_cell.angle_beta   90.00
_cell.angle_gamma   90.00
#
_symmetry.space_group_name_H-M   'P 1'
#
loop_
_entity.id
_entity.type
_entity.pdbx_description
1 polymer ?
#
loop_
_entity_poly.entity_id
_entity_poly.type
_entity_poly.pdbx_seq_one_letter_code
_entity_poly.pdbx_strand_id
1 'polypeptide(L)'
;MTLLGTLEASDAKFTLYFLGYSKEAPPSGDQLKLDLKSNVFGREAVLELTHNWGTEDDPNFKGYHTGNSDPQGYGHIAIAVDNLDAATDRLTDLGVTFKKRPNEGKMKGIAFIQDPDGYLVELVSDPHFAN
;
A
#
# COMPACT_ATOMS: atom_id res chain seq x y z
N MET A 1 -3.59 -1.62 7.54
CA MET A 1 -2.17 -2.00 7.73
C MET A 1 -1.56 -1.12 8.80
N THR A 2 -0.50 -1.59 9.44
CA THR A 2 0.30 -0.85 10.43
C THR A 2 1.78 -0.89 10.03
N LEU A 3 2.56 0.08 10.50
CA LEU A 3 4.01 0.06 10.37
C LEU A 3 4.59 -1.07 11.22
N LEU A 4 5.44 -1.91 10.61
CA LEU A 4 6.12 -3.04 11.25
C LEU A 4 7.56 -2.72 11.62
N GLY A 5 8.21 -1.82 10.87
CA GLY A 5 9.59 -1.41 11.10
C GLY A 5 10.11 -0.49 10.01
N THR A 6 11.32 0.04 10.24
CA THR A 6 12.02 0.90 9.28
C THR A 6 13.48 0.47 9.14
N LEU A 7 14.06 0.67 7.95
CA LEU A 7 15.49 0.53 7.71
C LEU A 7 16.01 1.80 7.05
N GLU A 8 16.92 2.49 7.72
CA GLU A 8 17.57 3.68 7.18
C GLU A 8 18.90 3.31 6.52
N ALA A 9 19.09 3.69 5.27
CA ALA A 9 20.33 3.49 4.52
C ALA A 9 20.95 4.85 4.17
N SER A 10 21.50 5.53 5.17
CA SER A 10 21.93 6.93 5.06
C SER A 10 23.00 7.16 3.98
N ASP A 11 23.93 6.20 3.78
CA ASP A 11 24.95 6.25 2.73
C ASP A 11 24.35 6.25 1.32
N ALA A 12 23.22 5.57 1.15
CA ALA A 12 22.49 5.47 -0.12
C ALA A 12 21.29 6.44 -0.20
N LYS A 13 21.04 7.22 0.85
CA LYS A 13 20.00 8.24 0.95
C LYS A 13 18.57 7.73 0.68
N PHE A 14 18.20 6.64 1.35
CA PHE A 14 16.81 6.19 1.37
C PHE A 14 16.43 5.59 2.72
N THR A 15 15.12 5.55 2.98
CA THR A 15 14.51 4.85 4.12
C THR A 15 13.48 3.86 3.60
N LEU A 16 13.52 2.62 4.11
CA LEU A 16 12.50 1.61 3.87
C LEU A 16 11.49 1.62 5.01
N TYR A 17 10.20 1.56 4.64
CA TYR A 17 9.08 1.41 5.58
C TYR A 17 8.37 0.09 5.28
N PHE A 18 8.26 -0.77 6.28
CA PHE A 18 7.60 -2.08 6.13
C PHE A 18 6.21 -2.02 6.74
N LEU A 19 5.18 -2.28 5.94
CA LEU A 19 3.79 -2.29 6.37
C LEU A 19 3.18 -3.69 6.26
N GLY A 20 2.29 -4.02 7.19
CA GLY A 20 1.53 -5.27 7.12
C GLY A 20 0.33 -5.27 8.06
N TYR A 21 -0.38 -6.39 8.09
CA TYR A 21 -1.46 -6.59 9.05
C TYR A 21 -0.90 -7.23 10.33
N SER A 22 -0.98 -6.49 11.43
CA SER A 22 -0.62 -6.97 12.76
C SER A 22 -1.69 -6.54 13.76
N LYS A 23 -1.90 -7.36 14.80
CA LYS A 23 -2.72 -7.02 15.97
C LYS A 23 -1.91 -6.28 17.03
N GLU A 24 -0.59 -6.22 16.87
CA GLU A 24 0.31 -5.53 17.77
C GLU A 24 0.33 -4.03 17.46
N ALA A 25 0.58 -3.22 18.49
CA ALA A 25 0.75 -1.79 18.32
C ALA A 25 1.98 -1.51 17.44
N PRO A 26 1.96 -0.45 16.60
CA PRO A 26 3.12 -0.06 15.82
C PRO A 26 4.31 0.22 16.76
N PRO A 27 5.54 -0.16 16.35
CA PRO A 27 6.73 0.19 17.10
C PRO A 27 6.87 1.72 17.17
N SER A 28 7.39 2.23 18.30
CA SER A 28 7.57 3.67 18.52
C SER A 28 8.98 4.01 19.01
N GLY A 29 9.47 5.20 18.67
CA GLY A 29 10.80 5.68 19.09
C GLY A 29 11.92 4.75 18.63
N ASP A 30 12.86 4.43 19.53
CA ASP A 30 14.00 3.54 19.24
C ASP A 30 13.60 2.12 18.81
N GLN A 31 12.32 1.73 19.01
CA GLN A 31 11.76 0.46 18.52
C GLN A 31 11.41 0.50 17.03
N LEU A 32 11.46 1.65 16.36
CA LEU A 32 11.38 1.69 14.88
C LEU A 32 12.53 0.93 14.22
N LYS A 33 13.63 0.71 14.95
CA LYS A 33 14.80 -0.11 14.59
C LYS A 33 14.75 -1.54 15.21
N LEU A 34 13.56 -2.07 15.50
CA LEU A 34 13.38 -3.42 16.07
C LEU A 34 13.53 -4.53 15.01
N ASP A 35 13.81 -5.74 15.48
CA ASP A 35 14.27 -6.91 14.72
C ASP A 35 13.52 -7.19 13.40
N LEU A 36 14.10 -6.72 12.30
CA LEU A 36 13.62 -6.96 10.94
C LEU A 36 13.52 -8.47 10.64
N LYS A 37 14.33 -9.34 11.26
CA LYS A 37 14.24 -10.78 11.00
C LYS A 37 12.94 -11.37 11.51
N SER A 38 12.56 -11.10 12.76
CA SER A 38 11.37 -11.71 13.36
C SER A 38 10.08 -10.97 12.99
N ASN A 39 10.12 -9.64 12.84
CA ASN A 39 8.90 -8.85 12.65
C ASN A 39 8.60 -8.47 11.19
N VAL A 40 9.57 -8.60 10.28
CA VAL A 40 9.41 -8.20 8.87
C VAL A 40 9.67 -9.39 7.95
N PHE A 41 10.90 -9.90 7.90
CA PHE A 41 11.31 -10.93 6.93
C PHE A 41 10.74 -12.32 7.19
N GLY A 42 10.21 -12.57 8.39
CA GLY A 42 9.48 -13.80 8.73
C GLY A 42 7.99 -13.77 8.41
N ARG A 43 7.46 -12.66 7.88
CA ARG A 43 6.02 -12.49 7.61
C ARG A 43 5.72 -12.54 6.12
N GLU A 44 4.55 -13.07 5.80
CA GLU A 44 3.96 -12.97 4.47
C GLU A 44 3.24 -11.62 4.29
N ALA A 45 3.01 -11.23 3.03
CA ALA A 45 2.22 -10.05 2.66
C ALA A 45 2.70 -8.73 3.30
N VAL A 46 4.01 -8.55 3.41
CA VAL A 46 4.63 -7.28 3.80
C VAL A 46 4.77 -6.38 2.58
N LEU A 47 4.32 -5.14 2.71
CA LEU A 47 4.57 -4.08 1.74
C LEU A 47 5.79 -3.28 2.17
N GLU A 48 6.84 -3.28 1.35
CA GLU A 48 8.03 -2.45 1.52
C GLU A 48 7.90 -1.19 0.67
N LEU A 49 7.85 -0.03 1.31
CA LEU A 49 7.87 1.28 0.66
C LEU A 49 9.26 1.89 0.76
N THR A 50 9.86 2.20 -0.38
CA THR A 50 11.17 2.89 -0.44
C THR A 50 10.96 4.39 -0.58
N HIS A 51 11.35 5.15 0.44
CA HIS A 51 11.44 6.60 0.37
C HIS A 51 12.86 7.01 0.00
N ASN A 52 13.08 7.41 -1.25
CA ASN A 52 14.33 8.01 -1.68
C ASN A 52 14.35 9.47 -1.24
N TRP A 53 15.35 9.90 -0.48
CA TRP A 53 15.31 11.20 0.18
C TRP A 53 15.35 12.36 -0.82
N GLY A 54 14.46 13.33 -0.60
CA GLY A 54 14.39 14.57 -1.36
C GLY A 54 13.50 14.50 -2.60
N THR A 55 12.88 13.36 -2.91
CA THR A 55 11.90 13.28 -4.01
C THR A 55 10.66 14.11 -3.72
N GLU A 56 10.31 14.28 -2.45
CA GLU A 56 9.21 15.13 -1.97
C GLU A 56 9.42 16.63 -2.23
N ASP A 57 10.68 17.08 -2.31
CA ASP A 57 11.06 18.49 -2.43
C ASP A 57 11.62 18.83 -3.82
N ASP A 58 11.87 17.85 -4.70
CA ASP A 58 12.41 18.07 -6.04
C ASP A 58 11.30 18.47 -7.04
N PRO A 59 11.26 19.73 -7.53
CA PRO A 59 10.25 20.16 -8.50
C PRO A 59 10.38 19.47 -9.87
N ASN A 60 11.52 18.83 -10.15
CA ASN A 60 11.75 18.09 -11.38
C ASN A 60 11.32 16.63 -11.28
N PHE A 61 11.14 16.10 -10.07
CA PHE A 61 10.62 14.76 -9.88
C PHE A 61 9.17 14.69 -10.36
N LYS A 62 8.91 13.79 -11.33
CA LYS A 62 7.58 13.66 -11.96
C LYS A 62 6.71 12.58 -11.33
N GLY A 63 7.13 12.04 -10.20
CA GLY A 63 6.52 10.87 -9.58
C GLY A 63 7.10 9.56 -10.11
N TYR A 64 6.71 8.46 -9.46
CA TYR A 64 7.07 7.12 -9.90
C TYR A 64 6.15 6.63 -11.02
N HIS A 65 6.67 5.76 -11.89
CA HIS A 65 5.86 5.14 -12.93
C HIS A 65 5.07 3.96 -12.35
N THR A 66 3.76 3.97 -12.54
CA THR A 66 2.86 2.99 -11.92
C THR A 66 2.80 1.65 -12.65
N GLY A 67 3.44 1.53 -13.81
CA GLY A 67 3.42 0.32 -14.64
C GLY A 67 2.14 0.11 -15.45
N ASN A 68 1.12 0.96 -15.27
CA ASN A 68 -0.18 0.88 -15.95
C ASN A 68 -0.27 1.71 -17.25
N SER A 69 0.84 2.34 -17.65
CA SER A 69 1.04 3.02 -18.93
C SER A 69 2.31 2.49 -19.61
N ASP A 70 2.54 2.82 -20.88
CA ASP A 70 3.74 2.36 -21.58
C ASP A 70 5.01 3.02 -21.00
N PRO A 71 6.08 2.24 -20.70
CA PRO A 71 6.19 0.78 -20.82
C PRO A 71 5.46 0.06 -19.67
N GLN A 72 4.54 -0.84 -20.03
CA GLN A 72 3.73 -1.57 -19.04
C GLN A 72 4.54 -2.63 -18.28
N GLY A 73 4.13 -2.91 -17.04
CA GLY A 73 4.79 -3.88 -16.18
C GLY A 73 3.97 -4.24 -14.94
N TYR A 74 4.36 -3.72 -13.77
CA TYR A 74 3.57 -3.85 -12.54
C TYR A 74 2.13 -3.34 -12.73
N GLY A 75 1.16 -4.02 -12.12
CA GLY A 75 -0.26 -3.65 -12.18
C GLY A 75 -0.75 -2.99 -10.90
N HIS A 76 -0.85 -3.76 -9.82
CA HIS A 76 -1.43 -3.32 -8.55
C HIS A 76 -1.09 -4.29 -7.42
N ILE A 77 -1.31 -3.84 -6.18
CA ILE A 77 -1.50 -4.71 -5.02
C ILE A 77 -3.00 -4.94 -4.80
N ALA A 78 -3.35 -5.99 -4.06
CA ALA A 78 -4.74 -6.29 -3.71
C ALA A 78 -4.92 -6.35 -2.20
N ILE A 79 -6.03 -5.80 -1.72
CA ILE A 79 -6.46 -5.88 -0.33
C ILE A 79 -7.82 -6.60 -0.31
N ALA A 80 -7.85 -7.74 0.38
CA ALA A 80 -9.09 -8.43 0.69
C ALA A 80 -9.85 -7.65 1.78
N VAL A 81 -11.15 -7.49 1.58
CA VAL A 81 -12.05 -6.81 2.51
C VAL A 81 -13.28 -7.67 2.79
N ASP A 82 -13.78 -7.62 4.02
CA ASP A 82 -14.96 -8.40 4.45
C ASP A 82 -16.24 -7.95 3.74
N ASN A 83 -16.36 -6.65 3.49
CA ASN A 83 -17.51 -6.04 2.83
C ASN A 83 -17.02 -4.94 1.89
N LEU A 84 -17.12 -5.19 0.58
CA LEU A 84 -16.65 -4.28 -0.44
C LEU A 84 -17.41 -2.94 -0.41
N ASP A 85 -18.73 -2.97 -0.27
CA ASP A 85 -19.55 -1.75 -0.27
C ASP A 85 -19.16 -0.86 0.91
N ALA A 86 -19.13 -1.42 2.13
CA ALA A 86 -18.73 -0.68 3.33
C ALA A 86 -17.30 -0.13 3.25
N ALA A 87 -16.37 -0.89 2.67
CA ALA A 87 -15.00 -0.42 2.44
C ALA A 87 -14.99 0.77 1.46
N THR A 88 -15.73 0.68 0.35
CA THR A 88 -15.79 1.76 -0.65
C THR A 88 -16.50 3.02 -0.14
N ASP A 89 -17.54 2.88 0.69
CA ASP A 89 -18.23 4.01 1.32
C ASP A 89 -17.27 4.76 2.25
N ARG A 90 -16.60 4.03 3.15
CA ARG A 90 -15.59 4.62 4.04
C ARG A 90 -14.49 5.35 3.26
N LEU A 91 -13.99 4.76 2.18
CA LEU A 91 -12.95 5.38 1.36
C LEU A 91 -13.46 6.61 0.60
N THR A 92 -14.75 6.63 0.23
CA THR A 92 -15.40 7.81 -0.35
C THR A 92 -15.47 8.94 0.65
N ASP A 93 -15.88 8.66 1.89
CA ASP A 93 -15.95 9.66 2.96
C ASP A 93 -14.58 10.26 3.31
N LEU A 94 -13.51 9.47 3.13
CA LEU A 94 -12.13 9.92 3.29
C LEU A 94 -11.56 10.65 2.06
N GLY A 95 -12.34 10.80 0.98
CA GLY A 95 -11.92 11.50 -0.23
C GLY A 95 -10.90 10.73 -1.08
N VAL A 96 -10.84 9.41 -0.97
CA VAL A 96 -9.91 8.58 -1.76
C VAL A 96 -10.32 8.56 -3.24
N THR A 97 -9.33 8.66 -4.12
CA THR A 97 -9.52 8.60 -5.58
C THR A 97 -9.81 7.17 -6.03
N PHE A 98 -10.92 6.99 -6.77
CA PHE A 98 -11.27 5.73 -7.40
C PHE A 98 -10.90 5.74 -8.88
N LYS A 99 -10.17 4.72 -9.32
CA LYS A 99 -10.00 4.41 -10.74
C LYS A 99 -11.19 3.64 -11.31
N LYS A 100 -11.81 2.80 -10.46
CA LYS A 100 -12.98 1.99 -10.80
C LYS A 100 -13.79 1.68 -9.54
N ARG A 101 -15.10 1.93 -9.57
CA ARG A 101 -16.05 1.54 -8.52
C ARG A 101 -16.52 0.08 -8.67
N PRO A 102 -17.02 -0.57 -7.59
CA PRO A 102 -17.50 -1.96 -7.62
C PRO A 102 -18.48 -2.29 -8.75
N ASN A 103 -19.32 -1.30 -9.09
CA ASN A 103 -20.40 -1.42 -10.05
C ASN A 103 -20.07 -0.85 -11.44
N GLU A 104 -18.81 -0.47 -11.71
CA GLU A 104 -18.38 0.05 -13.01
C GLU A 104 -17.81 -1.04 -13.91
N GLY A 105 -18.02 -0.91 -15.23
CA GLY A 105 -17.50 -1.86 -16.22
C GLY A 105 -18.19 -3.23 -16.20
N LYS A 106 -17.55 -4.22 -16.87
CA LYS A 106 -18.09 -5.58 -17.05
C LYS A 106 -17.90 -6.47 -15.83
N MET A 107 -16.74 -6.40 -15.18
CA MET A 107 -16.45 -7.16 -13.97
C MET A 107 -16.99 -6.42 -12.75
N LYS A 108 -18.02 -6.98 -12.12
CA LYS A 108 -18.59 -6.49 -10.86
C LYS A 108 -17.88 -7.14 -9.67
N GLY A 109 -18.01 -6.53 -8.49
CA GLY A 109 -17.49 -7.10 -7.24
C GLY A 109 -16.01 -6.83 -6.98
N ILE A 110 -15.40 -5.89 -7.71
CA ILE A 110 -14.03 -5.40 -7.46
C ILE A 110 -13.98 -3.88 -7.65
N ALA A 111 -13.18 -3.20 -6.85
CA ALA A 111 -12.88 -1.78 -7.01
C ALA A 111 -11.38 -1.54 -7.14
N PHE A 112 -11.00 -0.44 -7.78
CA PHE A 112 -9.61 0.04 -7.80
C PHE A 112 -9.58 1.46 -7.27
N ILE A 113 -8.75 1.66 -6.24
CA ILE A 113 -8.39 2.99 -5.73
C ILE A 113 -6.97 3.35 -6.14
N GLN A 114 -6.60 4.62 -5.96
CA GLN A 114 -5.25 5.11 -6.17
C GLN A 114 -4.63 5.57 -4.87
N ASP A 115 -3.36 5.23 -4.66
CA ASP A 115 -2.54 5.80 -3.59
C ASP A 115 -1.99 7.20 -4.00
N PRO A 116 -1.23 7.89 -3.13
CA PRO A 116 -0.69 9.21 -3.44
C PRO A 116 0.26 9.26 -4.64
N ASP A 117 0.99 8.17 -4.93
CA ASP A 117 1.87 8.04 -6.09
C ASP A 117 1.11 7.58 -7.35
N GLY A 118 -0.19 7.30 -7.22
CA GLY A 118 -1.07 6.89 -8.30
C GLY A 118 -1.10 5.39 -8.57
N TYR A 119 -0.37 4.57 -7.80
CA TYR A 119 -0.42 3.12 -7.89
C TYR A 119 -1.83 2.62 -7.60
N LEU A 120 -2.23 1.59 -8.34
CA LEU A 120 -3.53 0.98 -8.17
C LEU A 120 -3.52 0.01 -6.98
N VAL A 121 -4.61 0.06 -6.21
CA VAL A 121 -4.90 -0.90 -5.14
C VAL A 121 -6.27 -1.52 -5.42
N GLU A 122 -6.30 -2.83 -5.64
CA GLU A 122 -7.54 -3.59 -5.81
C GLU A 122 -8.20 -3.84 -4.45
N LEU A 123 -9.50 -3.61 -4.38
CA LEU A 123 -10.35 -4.03 -3.28
C LEU A 123 -11.22 -5.18 -3.76
N VAL A 124 -11.07 -6.33 -3.12
CA VAL A 124 -11.77 -7.56 -3.46
C VAL A 124 -12.42 -8.17 -2.23
N SER A 125 -13.63 -8.70 -2.39
CA SER A 125 -14.32 -9.46 -1.36
C SER A 125 -14.48 -10.88 -1.89
N ASP A 126 -13.83 -11.86 -1.25
CA ASP A 126 -14.03 -13.28 -1.55
C ASP A 126 -14.66 -13.95 -0.33
N PRO A 127 -15.77 -14.69 -0.48
CA PRO A 127 -16.34 -15.50 0.59
C PRO A 127 -15.35 -16.49 1.22
N HIS A 128 -14.30 -16.91 0.51
CA HIS A 128 -13.27 -17.79 1.05
C HIS A 128 -12.26 -17.08 1.96
N PHE A 129 -12.23 -15.74 1.97
CA PHE A 129 -11.41 -14.93 2.90
C PHE A 129 -12.17 -14.52 4.17
N ALA A 130 -13.49 -14.69 4.20
CA ALA A 130 -14.30 -14.42 5.37
C ALA A 130 -14.12 -15.57 6.39
N ASN A 131 -13.55 -15.25 7.56
CA ASN A 131 -13.41 -16.17 8.70
C ASN A 131 -14.73 -16.35 9.45
#